data_AF-A0A7Z0NH35-F1
#
_entry.id   AF-A0A7Z0NH35-F1
#
_cell.length_a   1.000
_cell.length_b   1.000
_cell.length_c   1.000
_cell.angle_alpha   90.00
_cell.angle_beta   90.00
_cell.angle_gamma   90.00
#
_symmetry.space_group_name_H-M   'P 1'
#
loop_
_entity.id
_entity.type
_entity.pdbx_description
1 polymer ?
#
loop_
_entity_poly.entity_id
_entity_poly.type
_entity_poly.pdbx_seq_one_letter_code
_entity_poly.pdbx_strand_id
1 'polypeptide(L)'
;MRSLARSAGIRAGREMPLPACDSLQQMEAAANDHWSRLGWGIVTFQEYSGHLSIEHRFAPLRATLGEPAMAWAAGFLEGVYQEWFTMLGAGRDLLVRQEGGADSYGGLVYRLAR
;
A
#
# COMPACT_ATOMS: atom_id res chain seq x y z
N MET A 1 5.81 17.14 -1.55
CA MET A 1 6.20 15.97 -2.38
C MET A 1 5.35 14.73 -2.14
N ARG A 2 5.06 14.36 -0.88
CA ARG A 2 4.23 13.17 -0.56
C ARG A 2 2.86 13.11 -1.25
N SER A 3 2.13 14.23 -1.35
CA SER A 3 0.85 14.29 -2.09
C SER A 3 1.00 13.97 -3.57
N LEU A 4 2.08 14.44 -4.21
CA LEU A 4 2.41 14.10 -5.60
C LEU A 4 2.75 12.61 -5.73
N ALA A 5 3.50 12.07 -4.77
CA ALA A 5 3.82 10.63 -4.72
C ALA A 5 2.55 9.80 -4.60
N ARG A 6 1.60 10.20 -3.74
CA ARG A 6 0.28 9.56 -3.62
C ARG A 6 -0.50 9.58 -4.92
N SER A 7 -0.53 10.73 -5.62
CA SER A 7 -1.18 10.81 -6.93
C SER A 7 -0.49 9.92 -7.98
N ALA A 8 0.84 9.77 -7.92
CA ALA A 8 1.58 8.84 -8.76
C ALA A 8 1.25 7.38 -8.41
N GLY A 9 1.16 7.04 -7.14
CA GLY A 9 0.74 5.73 -6.65
C GLY A 9 -0.66 5.34 -7.11
N ILE A 10 -1.61 6.26 -7.07
CA ILE A 10 -2.97 6.04 -7.58
C ILE A 10 -2.94 5.65 -9.07
N ARG A 11 -2.16 6.38 -9.88
CA ARG A 11 -2.02 6.05 -11.31
C ARG A 11 -1.34 4.70 -11.51
N ALA A 12 -0.27 4.43 -10.77
CA ALA A 12 0.43 3.16 -10.82
C ALA A 12 -0.48 1.97 -10.43
N GLY A 13 -1.34 2.14 -9.42
CA GLY A 13 -2.31 1.12 -9.02
C GLY A 13 -3.31 0.76 -10.13
N ARG A 14 -3.67 1.73 -10.99
CA ARG A 14 -4.51 1.47 -12.18
C ARG A 14 -3.79 0.70 -13.26
N GLU A 15 -2.50 0.96 -13.43
CA GLU A 15 -1.64 0.30 -14.41
C GLU A 15 -1.20 -1.09 -13.95
N MET A 16 -1.29 -1.37 -12.64
CA MET A 16 -1.02 -2.66 -12.01
C MET A 16 -2.29 -3.21 -11.34
N PRO A 17 -3.36 -3.51 -12.11
CA PRO A 17 -4.62 -3.94 -11.52
C PRO A 17 -4.46 -5.28 -10.79
N LEU A 18 -5.18 -5.43 -9.68
CA LEU A 18 -5.40 -6.73 -9.06
C LEU A 18 -6.50 -7.48 -9.83
N PRO A 19 -6.44 -8.82 -9.90
CA PRO A 19 -7.59 -9.61 -10.34
C PRO A 19 -8.79 -9.36 -9.42
N ALA A 20 -9.99 -9.75 -9.87
CA ALA A 20 -11.15 -9.79 -8.99
C ALA A 20 -10.84 -10.67 -7.77
N CYS A 21 -11.08 -10.12 -6.57
CA CYS A 21 -10.83 -10.77 -5.29
C CYS A 21 -12.11 -10.70 -4.46
N ASP A 22 -12.57 -11.84 -3.97
CA ASP A 22 -13.79 -11.97 -3.16
C ASP A 22 -13.48 -11.95 -1.65
N SER A 23 -12.20 -11.90 -1.27
CA SER A 23 -11.77 -11.83 0.12
C SER A 23 -10.47 -11.04 0.28
N LEU A 24 -10.23 -10.54 1.51
CA LEU A 24 -8.96 -9.90 1.88
C LEU A 24 -7.77 -10.84 1.69
N GLN A 25 -7.95 -12.14 1.90
CA GLN A 25 -6.89 -13.13 1.71
C GLN A 25 -6.51 -13.28 0.22
N GLN A 26 -7.49 -13.28 -0.69
CA GLN A 26 -7.21 -13.29 -2.13
C GLN A 26 -6.53 -11.99 -2.58
N MET A 27 -6.99 -10.85 -2.04
CA MET A 27 -6.36 -9.56 -2.31
C MET A 27 -4.91 -9.52 -1.82
N GLU A 28 -4.63 -10.04 -0.62
CA GLU A 28 -3.27 -10.13 -0.06
C GLU A 28 -2.36 -10.97 -0.96
N ALA A 29 -2.84 -12.15 -1.38
CA ALA A 29 -2.08 -13.02 -2.28
C ALA A 29 -1.79 -12.33 -3.62
N ALA A 30 -2.79 -11.69 -4.24
CA ALA A 30 -2.62 -10.98 -5.50
C ALA A 30 -1.67 -9.77 -5.39
N ALA A 31 -1.75 -9.02 -4.29
CA ALA A 31 -0.85 -7.91 -4.03
C ALA A 31 0.60 -8.40 -3.84
N ASN A 32 0.80 -9.50 -3.10
CA ASN A 32 2.11 -10.11 -2.90
C ASN A 32 2.70 -10.71 -4.18
N ASP A 33 1.88 -11.24 -5.08
CA ASP A 33 2.32 -11.68 -6.41
C ASP A 33 2.86 -10.51 -7.25
N HIS A 34 2.25 -9.33 -7.15
CA HIS A 34 2.80 -8.12 -7.79
C HIS A 34 4.10 -7.66 -7.15
N TRP A 35 4.12 -7.53 -5.82
CA TRP A 35 5.31 -7.04 -5.12
C TRP A 35 6.51 -7.97 -5.23
N SER A 36 6.29 -9.27 -5.22
CA SER A 36 7.36 -10.26 -5.39
C SER A 36 8.01 -10.17 -6.77
N ARG A 37 7.23 -9.95 -7.85
CA ARG A 37 7.77 -9.75 -9.21
C ARG A 37 8.65 -8.52 -9.33
N LEU A 38 8.38 -7.48 -8.54
CA LEU A 38 9.17 -6.25 -8.48
C LEU A 38 10.32 -6.33 -7.47
N GLY A 39 10.32 -7.33 -6.58
CA GLY A 39 11.24 -7.38 -5.44
C GLY A 39 10.95 -6.30 -4.39
N TRP A 40 9.70 -5.85 -4.29
CA TRP A 40 9.26 -4.74 -3.42
C TRP A 40 8.59 -5.24 -2.14
N GLY A 41 9.11 -6.33 -1.57
CA GLY A 41 8.66 -6.83 -0.28
C GLY A 41 7.32 -7.54 -0.32
N ILE A 42 6.63 -7.52 0.82
CA ILE A 42 5.33 -8.17 1.04
C ILE A 42 4.36 -7.22 1.75
N VAL A 43 3.08 -7.50 1.61
CA VAL A 43 1.99 -6.85 2.33
C VAL A 43 1.19 -7.86 3.15
N THR A 44 0.73 -7.43 4.32
CA THR A 44 -0.28 -8.13 5.11
C THR A 44 -1.49 -7.21 5.32
N PHE A 45 -2.70 -7.75 5.22
CA PHE A 45 -3.94 -7.05 5.53
C PHE A 45 -4.58 -7.64 6.80
N GLN A 46 -4.79 -6.82 7.81
CA GLN A 46 -5.37 -7.26 9.08
C GLN A 46 -6.62 -6.45 9.41
N GLU A 47 -7.75 -7.13 9.51
CA GLU A 47 -9.04 -6.51 9.86
C GLU A 47 -9.14 -6.32 11.37
N TYR A 48 -9.61 -5.14 11.77
CA TYR A 48 -9.89 -4.75 13.15
C TYR A 48 -11.27 -4.10 13.24
N SER A 49 -11.77 -3.90 14.46
CA SER A 49 -13.00 -3.14 14.66
C SER A 49 -12.81 -1.70 14.16
N GLY A 50 -13.55 -1.35 13.09
CA GLY A 50 -13.61 0.00 12.53
C GLY A 50 -12.50 0.39 11.54
N HIS A 51 -11.53 -0.49 11.26
CA HIS A 51 -10.49 -0.22 10.26
C HIS A 51 -9.81 -1.49 9.76
N LEU A 52 -9.12 -1.37 8.63
CA LEU A 52 -8.19 -2.38 8.13
C LEU A 52 -6.76 -1.83 8.21
N SER A 53 -5.86 -2.61 8.81
CA SER A 53 -4.41 -2.32 8.79
C SER A 53 -3.78 -2.94 7.55
N ILE A 54 -2.84 -2.22 6.96
CA ILE A 54 -2.07 -2.61 5.79
C ILE A 54 -0.59 -2.47 6.16
N GLU A 55 0.11 -3.58 6.27
CA GLU A 55 1.50 -3.61 6.72
C GLU A 55 2.40 -4.05 5.57
N HIS A 56 3.16 -3.10 5.02
CA HIS A 56 4.11 -3.35 3.94
C HIS A 56 5.54 -3.48 4.49
N ARG A 57 6.17 -4.63 4.30
CA ARG A 57 7.45 -4.99 4.92
C ARG A 57 8.43 -5.60 3.93
N PHE A 58 9.70 -5.62 4.33
CA PHE A 58 10.80 -6.26 3.60
C PHE A 58 11.05 -5.70 2.19
N ALA A 59 10.48 -4.54 1.88
CA ALA A 59 10.78 -3.83 0.67
C ALA A 59 12.12 -3.09 0.82
N PRO A 60 13.03 -3.19 -0.16
CA PRO A 60 14.33 -2.53 -0.10
C PRO A 60 14.24 -1.00 -0.33
N LEU A 61 13.12 -0.36 0.03
CA LEU A 61 12.83 1.05 -0.30
C LEU A 61 13.93 1.99 0.16
N ARG A 62 14.41 1.82 1.40
CA ARG A 62 15.47 2.64 1.97
C ARG A 62 16.81 2.41 1.26
N ALA A 63 17.11 1.15 0.92
CA ALA A 63 18.33 0.80 0.21
C ALA A 63 18.32 1.28 -1.26
N THR A 64 17.16 1.29 -1.90
CA THR A 64 16.98 1.64 -3.32
C THR A 64 16.82 3.15 -3.53
N LEU A 65 16.04 3.82 -2.67
CA LEU A 65 15.66 5.24 -2.84
C LEU A 65 16.43 6.19 -1.91
N GLY A 66 17.05 5.65 -0.85
CA GLY A 66 17.71 6.43 0.19
C GLY A 66 16.74 7.02 1.24
N GLU A 67 17.30 7.42 2.37
CA GLU A 67 16.55 7.97 3.52
C GLU A 67 15.59 9.12 3.16
N PRO A 68 16.02 10.15 2.40
CA PRO A 68 15.18 11.31 2.15
C PRO A 68 13.93 10.98 1.32
N ALA A 69 13.97 9.88 0.58
CA ALA A 69 12.89 9.43 -0.29
C ALA A 69 11.86 8.52 0.41
N MET A 70 12.07 8.13 1.68
CA MET A 70 11.11 7.28 2.40
C MET A 70 9.73 7.92 2.52
N ALA A 71 9.65 9.24 2.72
CA ALA A 71 8.38 9.96 2.73
C ALA A 71 7.69 9.97 1.36
N TRP A 72 8.46 9.91 0.27
CA TRP A 72 7.93 9.76 -1.08
C TRP A 72 7.41 8.35 -1.30
N ALA A 73 8.20 7.32 -0.95
CA ALA A 73 7.81 5.91 -1.06
C ALA A 73 6.54 5.61 -0.26
N ALA A 74 6.45 6.14 0.96
CA ALA A 74 5.26 6.02 1.80
C ALA A 74 4.02 6.61 1.14
N GLY A 75 4.15 7.80 0.54
CA GLY A 75 3.07 8.43 -0.22
C GLY A 75 2.69 7.63 -1.47
N PHE A 76 3.67 7.12 -2.22
CA PHE A 76 3.44 6.30 -3.40
C PHE A 76 2.64 5.03 -3.07
N LEU A 77 3.09 4.24 -2.10
CA LEU A 77 2.39 3.02 -1.69
C LEU A 77 1.00 3.32 -1.10
N GLU A 78 0.82 4.42 -0.35
CA GLU A 78 -0.53 4.88 0.10
C GLU A 78 -1.48 5.05 -1.09
N GLY A 79 -0.98 5.61 -2.19
CA GLY A 79 -1.75 5.80 -3.42
C GLY A 79 -2.10 4.48 -4.13
N VAL A 80 -1.14 3.56 -4.21
CA VAL A 80 -1.36 2.23 -4.82
C VAL A 80 -2.43 1.48 -4.06
N TYR A 81 -2.30 1.40 -2.72
CA TYR A 81 -3.28 0.71 -1.88
C TYR A 81 -4.66 1.35 -1.96
N GLN A 82 -4.74 2.69 -1.96
CA GLN A 82 -6.01 3.38 -2.15
C GLN A 82 -6.71 2.92 -3.44
N GLU A 83 -5.98 2.89 -4.56
CA GLU A 83 -6.57 2.51 -5.84
C GLU A 83 -7.00 1.04 -5.85
N TRP A 84 -6.17 0.12 -5.34
CA TRP A 84 -6.52 -1.30 -5.29
C TRP A 84 -7.77 -1.57 -4.45
N PHE A 85 -7.91 -0.96 -3.27
CA PHE A 85 -9.15 -1.07 -2.49
C PHE A 85 -10.35 -0.46 -3.22
N THR A 86 -10.15 0.66 -3.90
CA THR A 86 -11.22 1.31 -4.69
C THR A 86 -11.70 0.40 -5.83
N MET A 87 -10.77 -0.24 -6.55
CA MET A 87 -11.08 -1.18 -7.64
C MET A 87 -11.83 -2.42 -7.17
N LEU A 88 -11.56 -2.87 -5.94
CA LEU A 88 -12.23 -4.00 -5.31
C LEU A 88 -13.53 -3.61 -4.57
N GLY A 89 -14.02 -2.38 -4.79
CA GLY A 89 -15.34 -1.96 -4.33
C GLY A 89 -15.37 -1.29 -2.95
N ALA A 90 -14.23 -0.92 -2.37
CA ALA A 90 -14.24 -0.08 -1.17
C ALA A 90 -14.95 1.24 -1.45
N GLY A 91 -15.80 1.66 -0.50
CA GLY A 91 -16.54 2.92 -0.58
C GLY A 91 -15.61 4.13 -0.73
N ARG A 92 -16.10 5.17 -1.40
CA ARG A 92 -15.33 6.41 -1.65
C ARG A 92 -14.97 7.17 -0.37
N ASP A 93 -15.66 6.86 0.72
CA ASP A 93 -15.43 7.35 2.07
C ASP A 93 -14.27 6.63 2.77
N LEU A 94 -13.87 5.44 2.32
CA LEU A 94 -12.72 4.71 2.89
C LEU A 94 -11.41 5.20 2.27
N LEU A 95 -10.54 5.75 3.13
CA LEU A 95 -9.27 6.32 2.75
C LEU A 95 -8.11 5.53 3.33
N VAL A 96 -7.15 5.18 2.49
CA VAL A 96 -5.84 4.67 2.94
C VAL A 96 -4.98 5.84 3.38
N ARG A 97 -4.51 5.78 4.62
CA ARG A 97 -3.63 6.77 5.24
C ARG A 97 -2.49 6.07 5.96
N GLN A 98 -1.27 6.56 5.77
CA GLN A 98 -0.11 6.10 6.53
C GLN A 98 -0.35 6.31 8.03
N GLU A 99 -0.05 5.28 8.81
CA GLU A 99 -0.08 5.32 10.26
C GLU A 99 1.37 5.34 10.78
N GLY A 100 1.75 6.41 11.48
CA GLY A 100 3.11 6.58 11.98
C GLY A 100 4.17 6.80 10.89
N GLY A 101 5.43 6.65 11.28
CA GLY A 101 6.59 6.68 10.38
C GLY A 101 6.97 5.29 9.89
N ALA A 102 8.01 5.21 9.05
CA ALA A 102 8.61 3.92 8.73
C ALA A 102 9.29 3.32 9.98
N ASP A 103 9.19 2.00 10.15
CA ASP A 103 9.89 1.31 11.23
C ASP A 103 11.42 1.26 10.99
N SER A 104 12.15 0.67 11.95
CA SER A 104 13.61 0.53 11.89
C SER A 104 14.11 -0.30 10.70
N TYR A 105 13.25 -1.12 10.11
CA TYR A 105 13.52 -1.95 8.94
C TYR A 105 12.97 -1.33 7.65
N GLY A 106 12.38 -0.14 7.71
CA GLY A 106 11.75 0.53 6.56
C GLY A 106 10.35 0.01 6.23
N GLY A 107 9.73 -0.78 7.11
CA GLY A 107 8.34 -1.18 7.02
C GLY A 107 7.40 0.02 7.15
N LEU A 108 6.28 -0.04 6.43
CA LEU A 108 5.29 1.03 6.35
C LEU A 108 3.92 0.48 6.71
N VAL A 109 3.22 1.17 7.61
CA VAL A 109 1.87 0.80 8.04
C VAL A 109 0.88 1.83 7.52
N TYR A 110 -0.26 1.35 7.04
CA TYR A 110 -1.39 2.16 6.62
C TYR A 110 -2.67 1.67 7.27
N ARG A 111 -3.62 2.60 7.40
CA ARG A 111 -4.97 2.35 7.86
C ARG A 111 -5.94 2.69 6.73
N LEU A 112 -6.84 1.77 6.41
CA LEU A 112 -8.04 2.02 5.62
C LEU A 112 -9.21 2.20 6.60
N ALA A 113 -9.76 3.41 6.64
CA ALA A 113 -10.90 3.77 7.48
C ALA A 113 -11.66 4.95 6.85
N ARG A 114 -12.82 5.30 7.42
CA ARG A 114 -13.55 6.51 7.05
C ARG A 114 -12.85 7.78 7.54
#